data_AF-A0A950Y907-F1
#
_entry.id   AF-A0A950Y907-F1
#
_cell.length_a   1.000
_cell.length_b   1.000
_cell.length_c   1.000
_cell.angle_alpha   90.00
_cell.angle_beta   90.00
_cell.angle_gamma   90.00
#
_symmetry.space_group_name_H-M   'P 1'
#
loop_
_entity.id
_entity.type
_entity.pdbx_description
1 polymer ?
#
loop_
_entity_poly.entity_id
_entity_poly.type
_entity_poly.pdbx_seq_one_letter_code
_entity_poly.pdbx_strand_id
1 'polypeptide(L)'
;MPWLPELFSAPVLQRLQEKWERELVTVPFFDGLMTGELDALVESFVHEPELHHPVRGRIRGVPAFSRFVAETRAWLSQPGASVENVEHVVRAGRHACGEVVLHVEGKTEQVGLPVAIVADREPGGRIDELRMYYSSWPLRGRHATRPPLLQPYAELPASDVVGKYQRALAAGDVDAIVAVFEPDGYAREPAGGDYLHQGTDGVRAFYERLFANGGGIPLEHCALIDDERACALEYNVVRWGATELPPQAGVAVYVRGDSGKIAAARIYDDVDPPLGSRP
;
A
#
# COMPACT_ATOMS: atom_id res chain seq x y z
N MET A 1 -40.78 -31.79 0.65
CA MET A 1 -39.73 -31.09 1.42
C MET A 1 -38.38 -31.42 0.78
N PRO A 2 -37.81 -30.60 -0.12
CA PRO A 2 -36.44 -30.84 -0.57
C PRO A 2 -35.45 -30.14 0.37
N TRP A 3 -34.44 -30.91 0.73
CA TRP A 3 -33.32 -30.61 1.61
C TRP A 3 -32.37 -29.53 1.07
N LEU A 4 -31.84 -28.70 1.97
CA LEU A 4 -30.69 -27.83 1.74
C LEU A 4 -29.40 -28.68 1.75
N PRO A 5 -28.43 -28.48 0.82
CA PRO A 5 -27.13 -29.10 0.94
C PRO A 5 -26.31 -28.38 2.02
N GLU A 6 -25.81 -29.15 2.98
CA GLU A 6 -24.79 -28.74 3.95
C GLU A 6 -23.53 -28.28 3.19
N LEU A 7 -23.41 -26.96 3.00
CA LEU A 7 -22.19 -26.35 2.47
C LEU A 7 -21.27 -26.09 3.66
N PHE A 8 -20.19 -26.87 3.70
CA PHE A 8 -19.01 -26.83 4.58
C PHE A 8 -19.08 -27.59 5.90
N SER A 9 -18.33 -28.69 5.97
CA SER A 9 -18.07 -29.43 7.21
C SER A 9 -17.17 -28.62 8.16
N ALA A 10 -17.41 -28.70 9.48
CA ALA A 10 -16.65 -28.01 10.53
C ALA A 10 -15.11 -28.10 10.42
N PRO A 11 -14.49 -29.21 9.94
CA PRO A 11 -13.03 -29.29 9.77
C PRO A 11 -12.47 -28.44 8.62
N VAL A 12 -13.30 -28.01 7.67
CA VAL A 12 -12.91 -27.10 6.58
C VAL A 12 -12.92 -25.66 7.09
N LEU A 13 -13.96 -25.28 7.85
CA LEU A 13 -14.02 -23.99 8.53
C LEU A 13 -12.87 -23.83 9.53
N GLN A 14 -12.53 -24.86 10.29
CA GLN A 14 -11.41 -24.81 11.23
C GLN A 14 -10.04 -24.71 10.52
N ARG A 15 -9.84 -25.40 9.38
CA ARG A 15 -8.60 -25.26 8.59
C ARG A 15 -8.48 -23.90 7.92
N LEU A 16 -9.60 -23.35 7.46
CA LEU A 16 -9.66 -21.96 6.99
C LEU A 16 -9.35 -21.02 8.15
N GLN A 17 -9.94 -21.22 9.32
CA GLN A 17 -9.72 -20.39 10.51
C GLN A 17 -8.28 -20.45 11.05
N GLU A 18 -7.63 -21.62 11.05
CA GLU A 18 -6.21 -21.79 11.43
C GLU A 18 -5.25 -21.24 10.36
N LYS A 19 -5.59 -21.37 9.06
CA LYS A 19 -4.86 -20.72 7.96
C LYS A 19 -5.03 -19.20 8.04
N TRP A 20 -6.23 -18.75 8.34
CA TRP A 20 -6.61 -17.36 8.55
C TRP A 20 -5.86 -16.77 9.75
N GLU A 21 -5.85 -17.42 10.91
CA GLU A 21 -5.08 -16.97 12.08
C GLU A 21 -3.58 -16.79 11.79
N ARG A 22 -3.02 -17.56 10.84
CA ARG A 22 -1.62 -17.44 10.40
C ARG A 22 -1.39 -16.44 9.25
N GLU A 23 -2.39 -16.13 8.42
CA GLU A 23 -2.23 -15.37 7.16
C GLU A 23 -3.08 -14.07 7.05
N LEU A 24 -3.98 -13.79 8.01
CA LEU A 24 -5.05 -12.75 7.90
C LEU A 24 -4.63 -11.27 7.97
N VAL A 25 -4.17 -10.66 6.87
CA VAL A 25 -4.44 -9.22 6.63
C VAL A 25 -4.62 -8.91 5.16
N THR A 26 -3.71 -9.32 4.28
CA THR A 26 -3.86 -9.12 2.82
C THR A 26 -4.61 -10.25 2.17
N VAL A 27 -4.34 -11.46 2.66
CA VAL A 27 -4.86 -12.74 2.20
C VAL A 27 -6.40 -12.76 2.16
N PRO A 28 -7.19 -12.31 3.16
CA PRO A 28 -8.65 -12.38 3.03
C PRO A 28 -9.23 -11.39 2.02
N PHE A 29 -8.63 -10.22 1.80
CA PHE A 29 -9.21 -9.24 0.87
C PHE A 29 -8.97 -9.67 -0.58
N PHE A 30 -7.71 -9.93 -0.98
CA PHE A 30 -7.44 -10.37 -2.35
C PHE A 30 -7.79 -11.84 -2.58
N ASP A 31 -7.58 -12.76 -1.62
CA ASP A 31 -8.07 -14.12 -1.80
C ASP A 31 -9.59 -14.15 -1.80
N GLY A 32 -10.28 -13.44 -0.90
CA GLY A 32 -11.75 -13.33 -0.93
C GLY A 32 -12.25 -12.71 -2.24
N LEU A 33 -11.52 -11.72 -2.75
CA LEU A 33 -11.79 -11.12 -4.06
C LEU A 33 -11.53 -12.13 -5.18
N MET A 34 -10.53 -13.00 -5.10
CA MET A 34 -10.21 -14.02 -6.12
C MET A 34 -11.06 -15.29 -6.02
N THR A 35 -11.48 -15.73 -4.83
CA THR A 35 -12.34 -16.90 -4.61
C THR A 35 -13.81 -16.58 -4.83
N GLY A 36 -14.22 -15.33 -4.61
CA GLY A 36 -15.58 -14.85 -4.90
C GLY A 36 -16.52 -15.02 -3.72
N GLU A 37 -15.96 -15.21 -2.54
CA GLU A 37 -16.67 -15.30 -1.28
C GLU A 37 -17.11 -13.89 -0.83
N LEU A 38 -17.99 -13.28 -1.62
CA LEU A 38 -18.52 -11.94 -1.36
C LEU A 38 -19.19 -11.85 0.01
N ASP A 39 -19.93 -12.88 0.42
CA ASP A 39 -20.60 -12.92 1.73
C ASP A 39 -19.56 -12.91 2.85
N ALA A 40 -18.49 -13.70 2.75
CA ALA A 40 -17.39 -13.69 3.73
C ALA A 40 -16.66 -12.34 3.77
N LEU A 41 -16.44 -11.70 2.62
CA LEU A 41 -15.87 -10.36 2.56
C LEU A 41 -16.78 -9.34 3.26
N VAL A 42 -18.09 -9.39 3.04
CA VAL A 42 -19.06 -8.50 3.69
C VAL A 42 -19.10 -8.76 5.20
N GLU A 43 -19.14 -10.02 5.63
CA GLU A 43 -19.16 -10.43 7.04
C GLU A 43 -17.87 -10.09 7.80
N SER A 44 -16.76 -9.88 7.08
CA SER A 44 -15.50 -9.45 7.68
C SER A 44 -15.55 -8.02 8.22
N PHE A 45 -16.49 -7.19 7.77
CA PHE A 45 -16.68 -5.84 8.28
C PHE A 45 -17.53 -5.84 9.56
N VAL A 46 -17.20 -4.95 10.49
CA VAL A 46 -18.01 -4.71 11.70
C VAL A 46 -19.31 -3.96 11.37
N HIS A 47 -19.24 -3.10 10.36
CA HIS A 47 -20.33 -2.30 9.83
C HIS A 47 -20.56 -2.61 8.36
N GLU A 48 -21.36 -1.81 7.67
CA GLU A 48 -21.41 -1.89 6.21
C GLU A 48 -20.00 -1.69 5.61
N PRO A 49 -19.63 -2.44 4.54
CA PRO A 49 -18.31 -2.33 3.95
C PRO A 49 -17.96 -0.89 3.54
N GLU A 50 -16.76 -0.46 3.91
CA GLU A 50 -16.21 0.85 3.55
C GLU A 50 -14.79 0.69 3.01
N LEU A 51 -14.59 1.12 1.75
CA LEU A 51 -13.32 1.08 1.05
C LEU A 51 -13.06 2.44 0.39
N HIS A 52 -11.92 3.04 0.72
CA HIS A 52 -11.42 4.22 0.03
C HIS A 52 -10.49 3.78 -1.10
N HIS A 53 -11.00 3.88 -2.34
CA HIS A 53 -10.29 3.49 -3.55
C HIS A 53 -9.63 4.71 -4.21
N PRO A 54 -8.38 4.61 -4.70
CA PRO A 54 -7.62 5.78 -5.15
C PRO A 54 -8.26 6.48 -6.35
N VAL A 55 -8.87 5.71 -7.26
CA VAL A 55 -9.55 6.24 -8.44
C VAL A 55 -11.06 6.45 -8.29
N ARG A 56 -11.76 5.57 -7.56
CA ARG A 56 -13.23 5.52 -7.49
C ARG A 56 -13.77 6.32 -6.31
N GLY A 57 -12.90 6.84 -5.45
CA GLY A 57 -13.28 7.50 -4.22
C GLY A 57 -13.81 6.52 -3.19
N ARG A 58 -14.75 6.99 -2.36
CA ARG A 58 -15.34 6.21 -1.26
C ARG A 58 -16.40 5.24 -1.79
N ILE A 59 -16.20 3.96 -1.55
CA ILE A 59 -17.12 2.86 -1.83
C ILE A 59 -17.70 2.43 -0.48
N ARG A 60 -19.01 2.64 -0.28
CA ARG A 60 -19.68 2.35 0.99
C ARG A 60 -20.98 1.59 0.78
N GLY A 61 -21.25 0.64 1.66
CA GLY A 61 -22.48 -0.15 1.64
C GLY A 61 -22.34 -1.40 0.78
N VAL A 62 -23.09 -2.44 1.16
CA VAL A 62 -23.07 -3.74 0.48
C VAL A 62 -23.28 -3.61 -1.03
N PRO A 63 -24.28 -2.87 -1.56
CA PRO A 63 -24.49 -2.83 -3.01
C PRO A 63 -23.33 -2.25 -3.82
N ALA A 64 -22.67 -1.19 -3.31
CA ALA A 64 -21.54 -0.55 -3.97
C ALA A 64 -20.29 -1.42 -3.88
N PHE A 65 -20.05 -2.02 -2.72
CA PHE A 65 -18.94 -2.92 -2.48
C PHE A 65 -19.05 -4.19 -3.33
N SER A 66 -20.23 -4.82 -3.39
CA SER A 66 -20.47 -6.00 -4.23
C SER A 66 -20.22 -5.73 -5.71
N ARG A 67 -20.62 -4.56 -6.22
CA ARG A 67 -20.32 -4.14 -7.60
C ARG A 67 -18.82 -4.00 -7.82
N PHE A 68 -18.12 -3.35 -6.90
CA PHE A 68 -16.67 -3.19 -6.96
C PHE A 68 -15.95 -4.55 -6.97
N VAL A 69 -16.35 -5.49 -6.09
CA VAL A 69 -15.79 -6.84 -6.05
C VAL A 69 -16.05 -7.57 -7.36
N ALA A 70 -17.27 -7.53 -7.89
CA ALA A 70 -17.62 -8.18 -9.15
C ALA A 70 -16.82 -7.62 -10.34
N GLU A 71 -16.66 -6.30 -10.43
CA GLU A 71 -15.88 -5.67 -11.50
C GLU A 71 -14.39 -5.97 -11.39
N THR A 72 -13.82 -5.92 -10.18
CA THR A 72 -12.40 -6.25 -9.97
C THR A 72 -12.15 -7.73 -10.26
N ARG A 73 -13.08 -8.63 -9.91
CA ARG A 73 -13.02 -10.05 -10.30
C ARG A 73 -13.03 -10.26 -11.80
N ALA A 74 -13.96 -9.62 -12.49
CA ALA A 74 -14.04 -9.72 -13.95
C ALA A 74 -12.75 -9.25 -14.64
N TRP A 75 -12.09 -8.24 -14.05
CA TRP A 75 -10.79 -7.76 -14.50
C TRP A 75 -9.65 -8.75 -14.20
N LEU A 76 -9.58 -9.30 -12.98
CA LEU A 76 -8.55 -10.27 -12.59
C LEU A 76 -8.77 -11.68 -13.15
N SER A 77 -9.94 -11.95 -13.74
CA SER A 77 -10.23 -13.21 -14.45
C SER A 77 -9.79 -13.20 -15.91
N GLN A 78 -9.27 -12.07 -16.41
CA GLN A 78 -8.75 -11.99 -17.77
C GLN A 78 -7.47 -12.83 -17.91
N PRO A 79 -7.22 -13.43 -19.09
CA PRO A 79 -5.97 -14.17 -19.34
C PRO A 79 -4.74 -13.31 -19.05
N GLY A 80 -3.76 -13.88 -18.33
CA GLY A 80 -2.52 -13.17 -17.96
C GLY A 80 -2.62 -12.29 -16.70
N ALA A 81 -3.82 -12.17 -16.10
CA ALA A 81 -3.96 -11.53 -14.81
C ALA A 81 -3.53 -12.47 -13.66
N SER A 82 -2.75 -11.98 -12.70
CA SER A 82 -2.40 -12.72 -11.49
C SER A 82 -2.12 -11.78 -10.32
N VAL A 83 -2.16 -12.35 -9.11
CA VAL A 83 -1.87 -11.64 -7.85
C VAL A 83 -0.64 -12.28 -7.22
N GLU A 84 0.38 -11.47 -6.98
CA GLU A 84 1.58 -11.87 -6.25
C GLU A 84 1.56 -11.21 -4.86
N ASN A 85 1.64 -12.02 -3.81
CA ASN A 85 1.72 -11.51 -2.44
C ASN A 85 3.15 -11.04 -2.15
N VAL A 86 3.30 -9.83 -1.61
CA VAL A 86 4.58 -9.38 -1.05
C VAL A 86 4.68 -9.98 0.36
N GLU A 87 5.79 -10.66 0.66
CA GLU A 87 5.92 -11.67 1.71
C GLU A 87 5.52 -11.26 3.14
N HIS A 88 5.38 -9.98 3.44
CA HIS A 88 5.16 -9.50 4.80
C HIS A 88 3.95 -8.60 4.92
N VAL A 89 3.18 -8.82 5.98
CA VAL A 89 2.10 -7.96 6.40
C VAL A 89 2.48 -7.26 7.67
N VAL A 90 2.41 -5.93 7.67
CA VAL A 90 2.65 -5.11 8.85
C VAL A 90 1.41 -5.09 9.74
N ARG A 91 1.55 -5.42 11.04
CA ARG A 91 0.44 -5.44 12.01
C ARG A 91 0.81 -4.76 13.31
N ALA A 92 -0.02 -3.81 13.76
CA ALA A 92 0.16 -3.16 15.06
C ALA A 92 -1.19 -2.87 15.71
N GLY A 93 -1.51 -3.61 16.78
CA GLY A 93 -2.77 -3.47 17.50
C GLY A 93 -4.00 -3.64 16.59
N ARG A 94 -4.69 -2.54 16.32
CA ARG A 94 -5.92 -2.49 15.50
C ARG A 94 -5.69 -2.17 14.03
N HIS A 95 -4.45 -1.95 13.62
CA HIS A 95 -4.12 -1.53 12.27
C HIS A 95 -3.31 -2.61 11.57
N ALA A 96 -3.53 -2.74 10.27
CA ALA A 96 -2.72 -3.63 9.46
C ALA A 96 -2.54 -3.12 8.03
N CYS A 97 -1.38 -3.39 7.44
CA CYS A 97 -1.06 -3.08 6.05
C CYS A 97 -0.58 -4.33 5.32
N GLY A 98 -1.20 -4.60 4.18
CA GLY A 98 -0.79 -5.68 3.29
C GLY A 98 -0.45 -5.16 1.89
N GLU A 99 0.49 -5.83 1.24
CA GLU A 99 1.03 -5.45 -0.05
C GLU A 99 0.88 -6.60 -1.06
N VAL A 100 0.50 -6.27 -2.30
CA VAL A 100 0.46 -7.21 -3.42
C VAL A 100 1.00 -6.54 -4.69
N VAL A 101 1.36 -7.35 -5.68
CA VAL A 101 1.56 -6.90 -7.07
C VAL A 101 0.46 -7.55 -7.92
N LEU A 102 -0.36 -6.70 -8.55
CA LEU A 102 -1.34 -7.14 -9.53
C LEU A 102 -0.68 -7.14 -10.91
N HIS A 103 -0.44 -8.32 -11.45
CA HIS A 103 0.02 -8.49 -12.82
C HIS A 103 -1.19 -8.45 -13.72
N VAL A 104 -1.30 -7.46 -14.60
CA VAL A 104 -2.48 -7.21 -15.44
C VAL A 104 -2.08 -6.72 -16.82
N GLU A 105 -2.94 -6.91 -17.82
CA GLU A 105 -2.69 -6.37 -19.16
C GLU A 105 -2.81 -4.84 -19.14
N GLY A 106 -1.71 -4.15 -19.46
CA GLY A 106 -1.69 -2.72 -19.71
C GLY A 106 -2.08 -2.40 -21.16
N LYS A 107 -1.98 -1.12 -21.55
CA LYS A 107 -2.31 -0.71 -22.93
C LYS A 107 -1.32 -1.23 -23.97
N THR A 108 -0.07 -1.43 -23.59
CA THR A 108 1.04 -1.76 -24.49
C THR A 108 1.80 -3.00 -24.06
N GLU A 109 1.79 -3.33 -22.77
CA GLU A 109 2.53 -4.46 -22.19
C GLU A 109 1.87 -4.92 -20.89
N GLN A 110 2.36 -6.04 -20.34
CA GLN A 110 1.96 -6.50 -19.02
C GLN A 110 2.49 -5.55 -17.94
N VAL A 111 1.63 -5.17 -17.01
CA VAL A 111 1.94 -4.23 -15.93
C VAL A 111 1.91 -4.98 -14.61
N GLY A 112 3.02 -4.91 -13.85
CA GLY A 112 3.06 -5.31 -12.46
C GLY A 112 2.71 -4.12 -11.56
N LEU A 113 1.43 -3.97 -11.23
CA LEU A 113 0.90 -2.85 -10.44
C LEU A 113 1.04 -3.12 -8.94
N PRO A 114 1.90 -2.40 -8.20
CA PRO A 114 1.94 -2.53 -6.75
C PRO A 114 0.70 -1.93 -6.10
N VAL A 115 0.11 -2.67 -5.17
CA VAL A 115 -1.03 -2.22 -4.37
C VAL A 115 -0.75 -2.44 -2.90
N ALA A 116 -0.98 -1.39 -2.10
CA ALA A 116 -1.03 -1.50 -0.64
C ALA A 116 -2.48 -1.32 -0.17
N ILE A 117 -2.89 -2.10 0.81
CA ILE A 117 -4.18 -1.96 1.48
C ILE A 117 -3.92 -1.82 2.97
N VAL A 118 -4.43 -0.73 3.53
CA VAL A 118 -4.46 -0.48 4.97
C VAL A 118 -5.85 -0.80 5.50
N ALA A 119 -5.91 -1.49 6.63
CA ALA A 119 -7.13 -1.86 7.32
C ALA A 119 -7.10 -1.36 8.76
N ASP A 120 -8.14 -0.65 9.15
CA ASP A 120 -8.45 -0.37 10.56
C ASP A 120 -9.45 -1.41 11.06
N ARG A 121 -9.26 -1.88 12.29
CA ARG A 121 -10.03 -2.96 12.89
C ARG A 121 -10.57 -2.59 14.26
N GLU A 122 -11.69 -3.17 14.61
CA GLU A 122 -12.18 -3.16 16.00
C GLU A 122 -11.43 -4.21 16.85
N PRO A 123 -11.47 -4.15 18.20
CA PRO A 123 -10.85 -5.15 19.08
C PRO A 123 -11.25 -6.60 18.80
N GLY A 124 -12.39 -6.83 18.13
CA GLY A 124 -12.85 -8.15 17.66
C GLY A 124 -12.22 -8.63 16.35
N GLY A 125 -11.25 -7.89 15.78
CA GLY A 125 -10.52 -8.26 14.57
C GLY A 125 -11.25 -8.00 13.25
N ARG A 126 -12.55 -7.67 13.30
CA ARG A 126 -13.34 -7.25 12.14
C ARG A 126 -12.91 -5.88 11.62
N ILE A 127 -13.04 -5.72 10.31
CA ILE A 127 -12.63 -4.52 9.58
C ILE A 127 -13.63 -3.41 9.82
N ASP A 128 -13.14 -2.23 10.18
CA ASP A 128 -13.93 -0.99 10.24
C ASP A 128 -13.86 -0.27 8.89
N GLU A 129 -12.65 -0.04 8.39
CA GLU A 129 -12.39 0.66 7.13
C GLU A 129 -11.21 0.04 6.37
N LEU A 130 -11.27 0.06 5.03
CA LEU A 130 -10.13 -0.20 4.15
C LEU A 130 -9.71 1.04 3.36
N ARG A 131 -8.41 1.23 3.21
CA ARG A 131 -7.81 2.26 2.35
C ARG A 131 -6.83 1.60 1.38
N MET A 132 -7.13 1.69 0.09
CA MET A 132 -6.31 1.10 -0.98
C MET A 132 -5.44 2.18 -1.63
N TYR A 133 -4.20 1.83 -1.96
CA TYR A 133 -3.20 2.72 -2.55
C TYR A 133 -2.48 2.04 -3.69
N TYR A 134 -2.40 2.70 -4.84
CA TYR A 134 -1.61 2.31 -6.01
C TYR A 134 -1.49 3.51 -6.95
N SER A 135 -0.45 3.55 -7.79
CA SER A 135 -0.36 4.58 -8.83
C SER A 135 -1.22 4.22 -10.03
N SER A 136 -2.02 5.16 -10.54
CA SER A 136 -2.77 4.96 -11.77
C SER A 136 -1.92 5.19 -13.02
N TRP A 137 -0.68 5.69 -12.87
CA TRP A 137 0.24 5.95 -13.97
C TRP A 137 0.50 4.72 -14.85
N PRO A 138 0.87 3.54 -14.32
CA PRO A 138 1.14 2.36 -15.15
C PRO A 138 -0.07 1.91 -16.00
N LEU A 139 -1.30 2.18 -15.52
CA LEU A 139 -2.53 1.80 -16.21
C LEU A 139 -3.02 2.88 -17.19
N ARG A 140 -2.77 4.17 -16.90
CA ARG A 140 -3.44 5.30 -17.56
C ARG A 140 -2.52 6.30 -18.24
N GLY A 141 -1.22 6.26 -17.93
CA GLY A 141 -0.24 7.27 -18.34
C GLY A 141 -0.51 8.64 -17.72
N ARG A 142 -1.25 8.69 -16.60
CA ARG A 142 -1.50 9.91 -15.80
C ARG A 142 -1.81 9.53 -14.37
N HIS A 143 -1.51 10.44 -13.45
CA HIS A 143 -1.88 10.33 -12.04
C HIS A 143 -3.34 10.74 -11.80
N ALA A 144 -3.99 10.08 -10.84
CA ALA A 144 -5.28 10.42 -10.29
C ALA A 144 -5.05 10.94 -8.86
N THR A 145 -4.64 12.20 -8.76
CA THR A 145 -4.38 12.88 -7.49
C THR A 145 -5.50 12.63 -6.50
N ARG A 146 -5.13 12.15 -5.31
CA ARG A 146 -6.06 11.76 -4.26
C ARG A 146 -5.96 12.73 -3.09
N PRO A 147 -7.06 13.41 -2.69
CA PRO A 147 -7.04 14.29 -1.53
C PRO A 147 -6.78 13.52 -0.21
N PRO A 148 -6.44 14.22 0.88
CA PRO A 148 -6.21 13.60 2.19
C PRO A 148 -7.39 12.74 2.64
N LEU A 149 -7.08 11.56 3.17
CA LEU A 149 -8.06 10.66 3.79
C LEU A 149 -8.08 10.80 5.31
N LEU A 150 -6.89 11.02 5.88
CA LEU A 150 -6.63 11.06 7.30
C LEU A 150 -6.09 12.43 7.69
N GLN A 151 -6.30 12.79 8.94
CA GLN A 151 -5.68 13.98 9.51
C GLN A 151 -4.21 13.70 9.84
N PRO A 152 -3.32 14.69 9.70
CA PRO A 152 -1.95 14.55 10.16
C PRO A 152 -1.87 14.22 11.65
N TYR A 153 -1.08 13.19 11.97
CA TYR A 153 -0.68 12.80 13.31
C TYR A 153 0.71 13.34 13.62
N ALA A 154 0.87 13.94 14.80
CA ALA A 154 1.95 14.88 15.06
C ALA A 154 3.35 14.26 15.26
N GLU A 155 3.48 12.96 15.61
CA GLU A 155 4.77 12.45 16.09
C GLU A 155 5.10 11.03 15.60
N LEU A 156 6.04 10.91 14.65
CA LEU A 156 6.81 9.69 14.48
C LEU A 156 7.95 9.64 15.52
N PRO A 157 8.26 8.47 16.10
CA PRO A 157 9.39 8.33 17.02
C PRO A 157 10.70 8.83 16.39
N ALA A 158 11.26 9.90 16.97
CA ALA A 158 12.39 10.60 16.35
C ALA A 158 13.66 9.75 16.22
N SER A 159 13.86 8.72 17.04
CA SER A 159 15.09 7.93 17.09
C SER A 159 15.16 6.74 16.12
N ASP A 160 14.03 6.28 15.61
CA ASP A 160 13.98 5.12 14.71
C ASP A 160 14.59 5.42 13.33
N VAL A 161 15.06 4.39 12.63
CA VAL A 161 15.64 4.49 11.29
C VAL A 161 14.65 5.09 10.28
N VAL A 162 13.36 4.76 10.38
CA VAL A 162 12.32 5.35 9.52
C VAL A 162 12.15 6.83 9.85
N GLY A 163 12.15 7.21 11.13
CA GLY A 163 12.12 8.61 11.53
C GLY A 163 13.33 9.42 11.02
N LYS A 164 14.53 8.82 11.00
CA LYS A 164 15.73 9.43 10.40
C LYS A 164 15.58 9.60 8.88
N TYR A 165 15.11 8.56 8.20
CA TYR A 165 14.79 8.62 6.77
C TYR A 165 13.78 9.75 6.45
N GLN A 166 12.70 9.86 7.21
CA GLN A 166 11.66 10.88 7.01
C GLN A 166 12.20 12.31 7.17
N ARG A 167 13.08 12.55 8.15
CA ARG A 167 13.74 13.86 8.31
C ARG A 167 14.69 14.17 7.16
N ALA A 168 15.48 13.19 6.74
CA ALA A 168 16.39 13.35 5.61
C ALA A 168 15.62 13.62 4.30
N LEU A 169 14.51 12.91 4.09
CA LEU A 169 13.58 13.14 2.98
C LEU A 169 13.02 14.57 3.00
N ALA A 170 12.53 15.04 4.14
CA ALA A 170 12.01 16.39 4.30
C ALA A 170 13.07 17.48 4.08
N ALA A 171 14.31 17.22 4.46
CA ALA A 171 15.45 18.14 4.30
C ALA A 171 16.07 18.11 2.90
N GLY A 172 15.85 17.06 2.11
CA GLY A 172 16.55 16.87 0.83
C GLY A 172 17.98 16.36 1.01
N ASP A 173 18.27 15.68 2.12
CA ASP A 173 19.62 15.23 2.48
C ASP A 173 19.88 13.81 1.94
N VAL A 174 20.47 13.74 0.75
CA VAL A 174 20.78 12.47 0.06
C VAL A 174 21.75 11.62 0.87
N ASP A 175 22.78 12.21 1.47
CA ASP A 175 23.79 11.47 2.21
C ASP A 175 23.19 10.82 3.47
N ALA A 176 22.33 11.56 4.18
CA ALA A 176 21.63 11.02 5.32
C ALA A 176 20.62 9.91 4.94
N ILE A 177 19.96 10.03 3.77
CA ILE A 177 19.11 8.96 3.25
C ILE A 177 19.94 7.72 2.95
N VAL A 178 21.01 7.84 2.16
CA VAL A 178 21.86 6.70 1.81
C VAL A 178 22.45 6.02 3.05
N ALA A 179 22.82 6.79 4.08
CA ALA A 179 23.39 6.26 5.31
C ALA A 179 22.43 5.33 6.10
N VAL A 180 21.12 5.55 6.00
CA VAL A 180 20.11 4.73 6.70
C VAL A 180 19.67 3.49 5.93
N PHE A 181 20.06 3.33 4.67
CA PHE A 181 19.81 2.11 3.91
C PHE A 181 20.87 1.04 4.17
N GLU A 182 20.46 -0.23 4.06
CA GLU A 182 21.37 -1.36 3.90
C GLU A 182 22.21 -1.17 2.62
N PRO A 183 23.44 -1.72 2.56
CA PRO A 183 24.29 -1.60 1.37
C PRO A 183 23.63 -2.11 0.08
N ASP A 184 22.77 -3.11 0.17
CA ASP A 184 21.99 -3.74 -0.89
C ASP A 184 20.49 -3.40 -0.85
N GLY A 185 20.09 -2.49 0.05
CA GLY A 185 18.71 -2.06 0.20
C GLY A 185 18.20 -1.31 -1.02
N TYR A 186 16.87 -1.17 -1.14
CA TYR A 186 16.26 -0.56 -2.33
C TYR A 186 15.10 0.39 -2.02
N ALA A 187 14.91 1.36 -2.91
CA ALA A 187 13.68 2.14 -3.00
C ALA A 187 12.90 1.74 -4.26
N ARG A 188 11.58 1.54 -4.15
CA ARG A 188 10.69 1.23 -5.29
C ARG A 188 9.66 2.35 -5.45
N GLU A 189 9.63 2.93 -6.66
CA GLU A 189 8.63 3.92 -7.02
C GLU A 189 7.21 3.31 -7.07
N PRO A 190 6.15 4.14 -7.01
CA PRO A 190 4.76 3.68 -7.14
C PRO A 190 4.46 2.97 -8.46
N ALA A 191 5.25 3.22 -9.51
CA ALA A 191 5.02 2.70 -10.85
C ALA A 191 5.36 1.21 -11.03
N GLY A 192 6.07 0.57 -10.09
CA GLY A 192 6.32 -0.88 -10.14
C GLY A 192 7.77 -1.31 -10.13
N GLY A 193 7.99 -2.59 -10.41
CA GLY A 193 9.28 -3.27 -10.31
C GLY A 193 10.37 -2.71 -11.24
N ASP A 194 9.98 -2.19 -12.42
CA ASP A 194 10.92 -1.57 -13.37
C ASP A 194 11.52 -0.25 -12.85
N TYR A 195 10.97 0.28 -11.76
CA TYR A 195 11.37 1.51 -11.11
C TYR A 195 11.93 1.23 -9.70
N LEU A 196 12.77 0.20 -9.62
CA LEU A 196 13.48 -0.21 -8.42
C LEU A 196 14.92 0.34 -8.46
N HIS A 197 15.31 1.00 -7.38
CA HIS A 197 16.61 1.66 -7.20
C HIS A 197 17.36 0.97 -6.08
N GLN A 198 18.31 0.10 -6.42
CA GLN A 198 18.98 -0.78 -5.47
C GLN A 198 20.42 -0.36 -5.20
N GLY A 199 20.84 -0.63 -3.97
CA GLY A 199 22.19 -0.40 -3.50
C GLY A 199 22.49 1.08 -3.30
N THR A 200 23.64 1.35 -2.69
CA THR A 200 24.08 2.71 -2.34
C THR A 200 23.98 3.69 -3.51
N ASP A 201 24.46 3.31 -4.69
CA ASP A 201 24.48 4.19 -5.87
C ASP A 201 23.10 4.37 -6.50
N GLY A 202 22.31 3.30 -6.59
CA GLY A 202 20.95 3.37 -7.13
C GLY A 202 20.04 4.24 -6.25
N VAL A 203 20.08 4.01 -4.94
CA VAL A 203 19.36 4.83 -3.95
C VAL A 203 19.80 6.29 -4.05
N ARG A 204 21.12 6.57 -4.08
CA ARG A 204 21.64 7.93 -4.24
C ARG A 204 21.09 8.62 -5.49
N ALA A 205 21.26 7.99 -6.65
CA ALA A 205 20.84 8.56 -7.93
C ALA A 205 19.32 8.84 -7.96
N PHE A 206 18.53 7.97 -7.34
CA PHE A 206 17.10 8.16 -7.20
C PHE A 206 16.75 9.42 -6.40
N TYR A 207 17.29 9.58 -5.19
CA TYR A 207 16.96 10.74 -4.34
C TYR A 207 17.56 12.05 -4.86
N GLU A 208 18.74 12.04 -5.49
CA GLU A 208 19.27 13.22 -6.20
C GLU A 208 18.31 13.70 -7.27
N ARG A 209 17.69 12.77 -8.03
CA ARG A 209 16.66 13.11 -9.01
C ARG A 209 15.40 13.66 -8.36
N LEU A 210 14.92 13.06 -7.26
CA LEU A 210 13.74 13.56 -6.57
C LEU A 210 13.96 14.99 -6.02
N PHE A 211 15.17 15.32 -5.56
CA PHE A 211 15.49 16.64 -5.01
C PHE A 211 15.97 17.66 -6.03
N ALA A 212 15.99 17.30 -7.32
CA ALA A 212 16.39 18.21 -8.40
C ALA A 212 15.51 19.47 -8.49
N ASN A 213 14.29 19.44 -7.96
CA ASN A 213 13.40 20.60 -7.84
C ASN A 213 13.74 21.54 -6.67
N GLY A 214 14.95 21.46 -6.10
CA GLY A 214 15.45 22.44 -5.13
C GLY A 214 14.85 22.32 -3.73
N GLY A 215 15.04 21.17 -3.08
CA GLY A 215 14.66 20.92 -1.69
C GLY A 215 14.17 19.49 -1.46
N GLY A 216 13.80 19.20 -0.21
CA GLY A 216 13.24 17.90 0.17
C GLY A 216 11.74 17.75 -0.10
N ILE A 217 11.19 16.63 0.39
CA ILE A 217 9.79 16.25 0.26
C ILE A 217 9.22 16.07 1.67
N PRO A 218 8.79 17.15 2.35
CA PRO A 218 8.16 17.01 3.65
C PRO A 218 6.82 16.32 3.51
N LEU A 219 6.60 15.32 4.35
CA LEU A 219 5.35 14.57 4.43
C LEU A 219 4.63 14.94 5.72
N GLU A 220 3.32 15.17 5.63
CA GLU A 220 2.46 15.14 6.79
C GLU A 220 2.18 13.68 7.13
N HIS A 221 2.70 13.18 8.25
CA HIS A 221 2.46 11.82 8.70
C HIS A 221 1.05 11.69 9.23
N CYS A 222 0.30 10.65 8.86
CA CYS A 222 -1.12 10.51 9.21
C CYS A 222 -1.40 9.30 10.11
N ALA A 223 -0.86 8.13 9.75
CA ALA A 223 -1.01 6.91 10.54
C ALA A 223 0.24 6.03 10.40
N LEU A 224 0.55 5.31 11.47
CA LEU A 224 1.71 4.43 11.57
C LEU A 224 1.28 3.04 12.01
N ILE A 225 1.75 2.03 11.29
CA ILE A 225 1.63 0.62 11.64
C ILE A 225 3.04 0.08 11.68
N ASP A 226 3.53 -0.25 12.86
CA ASP A 226 4.92 -0.70 13.04
C ASP A 226 4.94 -2.00 13.84
N ASP A 227 5.52 -3.04 13.28
CA ASP A 227 5.67 -4.36 13.90
C ASP A 227 7.13 -4.70 14.21
N GLU A 228 7.95 -3.65 14.37
CA GLU A 228 9.40 -3.68 14.59
C GLU A 228 10.20 -4.14 13.37
N ARG A 229 9.72 -5.11 12.59
CA ARG A 229 10.35 -5.56 11.35
C ARG A 229 10.05 -4.63 10.18
N ALA A 230 8.81 -4.17 10.07
CA ALA A 230 8.35 -3.32 9.00
C ALA A 230 7.43 -2.22 9.56
N CYS A 231 7.34 -1.15 8.78
CA CYS A 231 6.63 0.06 9.14
C CYS A 231 5.84 0.55 7.92
N ALA A 232 4.52 0.57 8.01
CA ALA A 232 3.65 1.22 7.04
C ALA A 232 3.26 2.61 7.56
N LEU A 233 3.55 3.63 6.75
CA LEU A 233 3.31 5.03 7.06
C LEU A 233 2.35 5.62 6.03
N GLU A 234 1.13 5.95 6.45
CA GLU A 234 0.20 6.75 5.66
C GLU A 234 0.55 8.23 5.84
N TYR A 235 0.53 8.99 4.75
CA TYR A 235 0.95 10.39 4.73
C TYR A 235 0.18 11.24 3.72
N ASN A 236 0.30 12.57 3.83
CA ASN A 236 0.02 13.51 2.75
C ASN A 236 1.32 14.15 2.25
N VAL A 237 1.51 14.19 0.93
CA VAL A 237 2.53 15.03 0.30
C VAL A 237 1.93 16.42 0.12
N VAL A 238 2.56 17.43 0.73
CA VAL A 238 2.10 18.83 0.67
C VAL A 238 3.07 19.74 -0.07
N ARG A 239 4.32 19.32 -0.21
CA ARG A 239 5.35 20.07 -0.92
C ARG A 239 6.41 19.13 -1.47
N TRP A 240 7.00 19.51 -2.60
CA TRP A 240 8.11 18.79 -3.22
C TRP A 240 9.12 19.78 -3.78
N GLY A 241 10.28 19.88 -3.14
CA GLY A 241 11.29 20.88 -3.47
C GLY A 241 10.72 22.30 -3.32
N ALA A 242 10.83 23.09 -4.39
CA ALA A 242 10.30 24.45 -4.47
C ALA A 242 8.80 24.53 -4.77
N THR A 243 8.12 23.40 -4.99
CA THR A 243 6.71 23.37 -5.42
C THR A 243 5.80 22.98 -4.26
N GLU A 244 4.89 23.88 -3.88
CA GLU A 244 3.74 23.56 -3.04
C GLU A 244 2.72 22.73 -3.83
N LEU A 245 2.18 21.69 -3.20
CA LEU A 245 1.20 20.79 -3.81
C LEU A 245 -0.11 20.87 -3.02
N PRO A 246 -1.28 20.77 -3.68
CA PRO A 246 -2.50 20.36 -2.97
C PRO A 246 -2.19 19.06 -2.21
N PRO A 247 -2.55 18.92 -0.92
CA PRO A 247 -2.24 17.72 -0.16
C PRO A 247 -2.69 16.43 -0.88
N GLN A 248 -1.78 15.47 -1.05
CA GLN A 248 -2.06 14.21 -1.77
C GLN A 248 -1.76 13.00 -0.89
N ALA A 249 -2.73 12.13 -0.70
CA ALA A 249 -2.61 10.97 0.17
C ALA A 249 -1.77 9.84 -0.46
N GLY A 250 -0.90 9.24 0.34
CA GLY A 250 -0.07 8.10 -0.03
C GLY A 250 0.22 7.18 1.16
N VAL A 251 0.84 6.04 0.88
CA VAL A 251 1.42 5.16 1.90
C VAL A 251 2.77 4.67 1.44
N ALA A 252 3.71 4.55 2.37
CA ALA A 252 4.99 3.89 2.14
C ALA A 252 5.20 2.77 3.16
N VAL A 253 5.79 1.67 2.71
CA VAL A 253 6.19 0.56 3.57
C VAL A 253 7.71 0.47 3.62
N TYR A 254 8.25 0.55 4.82
CA TYR A 254 9.67 0.42 5.13
C TYR A 254 9.92 -0.95 5.76
N VAL A 255 10.94 -1.66 5.31
CA VAL A 255 11.39 -2.91 5.93
C VAL A 255 12.77 -2.69 6.52
N ARG A 256 12.94 -3.05 7.79
CA ARG A 256 14.23 -3.03 8.47
C ARG A 256 14.98 -4.33 8.17
N GLY A 257 16.25 -4.21 7.82
CA GLY A 257 17.18 -5.33 7.67
C GLY A 257 17.80 -5.73 9.00
N ASP A 258 18.61 -6.77 8.97
CA ASP A 258 19.23 -7.36 10.18
C ASP A 258 20.17 -6.38 10.91
N SER A 259 20.73 -5.38 10.21
CA SER A 259 21.56 -4.35 10.84
C SER A 259 20.75 -3.23 11.52
N GLY A 260 19.42 -3.26 11.40
CA GLY A 260 18.52 -2.19 11.83
C GLY A 260 18.44 -1.03 10.84
N LYS A 261 19.05 -1.14 9.66
CA LYS A 261 18.92 -0.19 8.55
C LYS A 261 17.72 -0.53 7.65
N ILE A 262 17.38 0.37 6.73
CA ILE A 262 16.29 0.14 5.77
C ILE A 262 16.77 -0.80 4.67
N ALA A 263 16.19 -2.00 4.62
CA ALA A 263 16.37 -2.94 3.52
C ALA A 263 15.46 -2.61 2.33
N ALA A 264 14.26 -2.06 2.58
CA ALA A 264 13.34 -1.67 1.52
C ALA A 264 12.52 -0.44 1.89
N ALA A 265 12.32 0.45 0.92
CA ALA A 265 11.31 1.51 0.96
C ALA A 265 10.40 1.36 -0.27
N ARG A 266 9.14 0.99 -0.06
CA ARG A 266 8.16 0.75 -1.14
C ARG A 266 7.06 1.80 -1.05
N ILE A 267 6.94 2.59 -2.11
CA ILE A 267 6.02 3.74 -2.14
C ILE A 267 4.76 3.34 -2.91
N TYR A 268 3.60 3.75 -2.39
CA TYR A 268 2.27 3.54 -2.97
C TYR A 268 1.48 4.84 -2.87
N ASP A 269 1.70 5.70 -3.85
CA ASP A 269 0.91 6.91 -4.00
C ASP A 269 0.61 7.15 -5.48
N ASP A 270 -0.17 8.19 -5.74
CA ASP A 270 -0.43 8.65 -7.09
C ASP A 270 -0.16 10.15 -7.18
N VAL A 271 0.93 10.56 -6.50
CA VAL A 271 1.37 11.95 -6.44
C VAL A 271 1.94 12.32 -7.79
N ASP A 272 1.54 13.48 -8.31
CA ASP A 272 2.11 14.02 -9.54
C ASP A 272 3.44 14.75 -9.23
N PRO A 273 4.60 14.19 -9.59
CA PRO A 273 5.88 14.78 -9.24
C PRO A 273 6.14 16.03 -10.08
N PRO A 274 6.51 17.19 -9.49
CA PRO A 274 6.87 18.40 -10.23
C PRO A 274 8.29 18.32 -10.81
N LEU A 275 8.64 17.17 -11.38
CA LEU A 275 9.90 16.93 -12.03
C LEU A 275 9.68 17.12 -13.54
N GLY A 276 10.58 17.85 -14.20
CA GLY A 276 10.54 17.97 -15.65
C GLY A 276 10.50 16.57 -16.28
N SER A 277 9.72 16.42 -17.36
CA SER A 277 9.61 15.16 -18.10
C SER A 277 10.99 14.59 -18.40
N ARG A 278 11.18 13.30 -18.11
CA ARG A 278 12.39 12.53 -18.45
C ARG A 278 12.76 12.81 -19.92
N PRO A 279 14.01 13.16 -20.25
CA PRO A 279 14.44 13.21 -21.65
C PRO A 279 14.33 11.84 -22.31
#